data_AF-A0A956BFY4-F1
#
_entry.id   AF-A0A956BFY4-F1
#
_cell.length_a   1.000
_cell.length_b   1.000
_cell.length_c   1.000
_cell.angle_alpha   90.00
_cell.angle_beta   90.00
_cell.angle_gamma   90.00
#
_symmetry.space_group_name_H-M   'P 1'
#
loop_
_entity.id
_entity.type
_entity.pdbx_description
1 polymer ?
#
loop_
_entity_poly.entity_id
_entity_poly.type
_entity_poly.pdbx_seq_one_letter_code
_entity_poly.pdbx_strand_id
1 'polypeptide(L)'
;MQATFDGTALKAAYENDPDGPSGSVSPLPRNWWSQGVGVLAVETERQRRELDGTWGPAEAVEPMPGTISLIEDLDSTATNYRQLETIGAQAARNEDVILRPQFVSILEGESWVPPTEVPDPSEVGGLQNQIRTLEQQLASIDRDIQRKEAAKTNSPERNTGREDRDVGRDTRREGGNERETRQTRQPENTGEQIDPRIAAIDKQIEALNKQREGVVERLTGLGWQPKDQVGTAEAYDIAKYTHEEPILDSDEVQYWVHDLDVESGATYRYRTRLVFVNPLFGRKSSLSESLHELADAKLVHSDWSDWSDPVSVSWDEYFFLTSANPGDVGNISKASVTAELYKFYYGYWRKSIVALEPGDRFVAEIELPEGLQTWDVEREASAQAWKPATENADGTEAEAEQVAGLDKQLLPTTLPVSAEAWLLDVVPSPVAGAGIGGNATVSYEAFVRGPDGLIVSRSPSQDAKEPLLAVIKSSSEIGDDQLPRIPGQAARQRFQGEPGRDGRDFIDRDRDSGHNGGHGGGGGGGIGGG
;
A
#
# COMPACT_ATOMS: atom_id res chain seq x y z
N MET A 1 5.02 7.76 -16.15
CA MET A 1 4.46 7.24 -17.43
C MET A 1 5.42 6.21 -17.98
N GLN A 2 4.93 5.16 -18.65
CA GLN A 2 5.75 4.11 -19.28
C GLN A 2 5.43 4.00 -20.77
N ALA A 3 6.44 3.70 -21.58
CA ALA A 3 6.32 3.43 -23.00
C ALA A 3 7.31 2.33 -23.46
N THR A 4 7.12 1.85 -24.69
CA THR A 4 7.99 0.88 -25.35
C THR A 4 8.58 1.44 -26.63
N PHE A 5 9.73 0.92 -27.05
CA PHE A 5 10.40 1.27 -28.30
C PHE A 5 10.94 0.01 -29.00
N ASP A 6 10.74 -0.09 -30.31
CA ASP A 6 11.27 -1.19 -31.12
C ASP A 6 12.65 -0.81 -31.67
N GLY A 7 13.69 -1.30 -31.01
CA GLY A 7 15.07 -1.06 -31.41
C GLY A 7 15.47 -1.86 -32.66
N THR A 8 14.84 -2.99 -32.93
CA THR A 8 15.07 -3.76 -34.16
C THR A 8 14.57 -3.01 -35.39
N ALA A 9 13.46 -2.27 -35.27
CA ALA A 9 12.97 -1.38 -36.32
C ALA A 9 13.96 -0.24 -36.59
N LEU A 10 14.55 0.36 -35.56
CA LEU A 10 15.59 1.38 -35.71
C LEU A 10 16.85 0.81 -36.39
N LYS A 11 17.29 -0.39 -35.96
CA LYS A 11 18.41 -1.09 -36.60
C LYS A 11 18.12 -1.39 -38.07
N ALA A 12 16.91 -1.88 -38.38
CA ALA A 12 16.48 -2.12 -39.75
C ALA A 12 16.47 -0.83 -40.57
N ALA A 13 16.10 0.31 -39.99
CA ALA A 13 16.17 1.61 -40.66
C ALA A 13 17.61 2.03 -41.00
N TYR A 14 18.61 1.61 -40.22
CA TYR A 14 20.02 1.84 -40.54
C TYR A 14 20.59 0.85 -41.58
N GLU A 15 20.11 -0.41 -41.56
CA GLU A 15 20.58 -1.47 -42.46
C GLU A 15 19.91 -1.45 -43.84
N ASN A 16 18.67 -1.01 -43.91
CA ASN A 16 17.90 -1.03 -45.15
C ASN A 16 18.27 0.14 -46.07
N ASP A 17 18.35 -0.16 -47.36
CA ASP A 17 18.39 0.84 -48.42
C ASP A 17 16.95 1.28 -48.69
N PRO A 18 16.54 2.51 -48.30
CA PRO A 18 15.15 2.95 -48.45
C PRO A 18 14.72 3.07 -49.92
N ASP A 19 15.68 3.27 -50.83
CA ASP A 19 15.43 3.46 -52.27
C ASP A 19 15.73 2.18 -53.09
N GLY A 20 16.24 1.12 -52.44
CA GLY A 20 16.72 -0.11 -53.07
C GLY A 20 18.05 0.05 -53.82
N PRO A 21 18.58 -1.01 -54.45
CA PRO A 21 19.96 -1.04 -54.98
C PRO A 21 20.28 -0.01 -56.08
N SER A 22 19.25 0.58 -56.70
CA SER A 22 19.33 1.62 -57.73
C SER A 22 19.04 3.02 -57.20
N GLY A 23 18.83 3.13 -55.90
CA GLY A 23 18.47 4.33 -55.17
C GLY A 23 19.59 5.34 -55.02
N SER A 24 19.20 6.55 -54.61
CA SER A 24 20.16 7.63 -54.35
C SER A 24 20.72 7.58 -52.92
N VAL A 25 20.04 6.86 -52.03
CA VAL A 25 20.41 6.69 -50.63
C VAL A 25 20.93 5.27 -50.44
N SER A 26 22.19 5.12 -50.01
CA SER A 26 22.76 3.81 -49.65
C SER A 26 22.60 3.53 -48.15
N PRO A 27 22.58 2.25 -47.72
CA PRO A 27 22.59 1.90 -46.30
C PRO A 27 23.72 2.57 -45.54
N LEU A 28 23.49 2.87 -44.26
CA LEU A 28 24.55 3.46 -43.43
C LEU A 28 25.64 2.42 -43.16
N PRO A 29 26.93 2.77 -43.37
CA PRO A 29 28.03 1.87 -43.05
C PRO A 29 27.92 1.38 -41.60
N ARG A 30 27.94 0.07 -41.37
CA ARG A 30 27.67 -0.52 -40.05
C ARG A 30 28.53 0.08 -38.92
N ASN A 31 29.79 0.39 -39.21
CA ASN A 31 30.72 1.00 -38.26
C ASN A 31 30.33 2.41 -37.82
N TRP A 32 29.33 3.04 -38.46
CA TRP A 32 28.85 4.37 -38.10
C TRP A 32 27.89 4.37 -36.92
N TRP A 33 27.17 3.27 -36.70
CA TRP A 33 26.09 3.17 -35.72
C TRP A 33 26.26 2.00 -34.75
N SER A 34 26.93 0.91 -35.15
CA SER A 34 26.97 -0.35 -34.36
C SER A 34 27.67 -0.24 -33.00
N GLN A 35 28.49 0.79 -32.77
CA GLN A 35 29.21 1.00 -31.50
C GLN A 35 28.85 2.32 -30.81
N GLY A 36 27.98 3.12 -31.43
CA GLY A 36 27.76 4.51 -31.05
C GLY A 36 26.31 4.86 -30.78
N VAL A 37 25.33 4.07 -31.23
CA VAL A 37 23.93 4.37 -30.95
C VAL A 37 23.66 4.16 -29.47
N GLY A 38 23.33 5.24 -28.78
CA GLY A 38 22.89 5.25 -27.40
C GLY A 38 21.82 6.31 -27.22
N VAL A 39 20.87 6.03 -26.34
CA VAL A 39 19.83 6.99 -25.94
C VAL A 39 20.42 7.96 -24.93
N LEU A 40 20.33 9.25 -25.22
CA LEU A 40 20.88 10.33 -24.41
C LEU A 40 19.90 10.86 -23.37
N ALA A 41 18.61 10.81 -23.70
CA ALA A 41 17.52 11.22 -22.83
C ALA A 41 16.18 10.64 -23.32
N VAL A 42 15.21 10.65 -22.41
CA VAL A 42 13.79 10.50 -22.74
C VAL A 42 13.15 11.88 -22.60
N GLU A 43 12.65 12.44 -23.69
CA GLU A 43 11.89 13.67 -23.66
C GLU A 43 10.41 13.36 -23.45
N THR A 44 9.75 14.18 -22.63
CA THR A 44 8.35 13.98 -22.26
C THR A 44 7.60 15.29 -22.38
N GLU A 45 6.40 15.20 -22.94
CA GLU A 45 5.43 16.28 -22.90
C GLU A 45 4.16 15.83 -22.17
N ARG A 46 3.53 16.77 -21.45
CA ARG A 46 2.24 16.59 -20.81
C ARG A 46 1.22 17.58 -21.33
N GLN A 47 -0.06 17.23 -21.21
CA GLN A 47 -1.18 18.15 -21.35
C GLN A 47 -2.10 18.00 -20.15
N ARG A 48 -2.49 19.13 -19.56
CA ARG A 48 -3.51 19.19 -18.52
C ARG A 48 -4.91 19.20 -19.14
N ARG A 49 -5.85 18.51 -18.50
CA ARG A 49 -7.27 18.57 -18.85
C ARG A 49 -7.91 19.77 -18.15
N GLU A 50 -8.56 20.62 -18.93
CA GLU A 50 -9.28 21.79 -18.44
C GLU A 50 -10.67 21.41 -17.91
N LEU A 51 -11.31 22.35 -17.19
CA LEU A 51 -12.66 22.15 -16.63
C LEU A 51 -13.74 21.90 -17.70
N ASP A 52 -13.53 22.37 -18.93
CA ASP A 52 -14.43 22.09 -20.07
C ASP A 52 -14.20 20.71 -20.71
N GLY A 53 -13.22 19.96 -20.19
CA GLY A 53 -12.84 18.63 -20.63
C GLY A 53 -11.86 18.62 -21.80
N THR A 54 -11.48 19.78 -22.35
CA THR A 54 -10.46 19.89 -23.41
C THR A 54 -9.04 19.75 -22.86
N TRP A 55 -8.07 19.52 -23.74
CA TRP A 55 -6.66 19.43 -23.38
C TRP A 55 -5.96 20.76 -23.65
N GLY A 56 -5.22 21.24 -22.67
CA GLY A 56 -4.39 22.43 -22.76
C GLY A 56 -3.19 22.29 -23.72
N PRO A 57 -2.32 23.31 -23.81
CA PRO A 57 -1.10 23.23 -24.61
C PRO A 57 -0.17 22.12 -24.11
N ALA A 58 0.65 21.57 -25.01
CA ALA A 58 1.69 20.64 -24.61
C ALA A 58 2.81 21.38 -23.86
N GLU A 59 3.17 20.84 -22.70
CA GLU A 59 4.22 21.37 -21.82
C GLU A 59 5.33 20.32 -21.69
N ALA A 60 6.59 20.73 -21.82
CA ALA A 60 7.71 19.84 -21.57
C ALA A 60 7.79 19.51 -20.06
N VAL A 61 8.02 18.24 -19.75
CA VAL A 61 8.22 17.77 -18.37
C VAL A 61 9.71 17.84 -18.06
N GLU A 62 10.08 18.48 -16.96
CA GLU A 62 11.47 18.53 -16.52
C GLU A 62 11.92 17.14 -16.04
N PRO A 63 13.15 16.72 -16.40
CA PRO A 63 13.68 15.46 -15.90
C PRO A 63 13.88 15.53 -14.38
N MET A 64 13.63 14.41 -13.70
CA MET A 64 13.80 14.33 -12.25
C MET A 64 15.23 14.74 -11.83
N PRO A 65 15.40 15.48 -10.72
CA PRO A 65 16.71 15.81 -10.20
C PRO A 65 17.59 14.57 -9.99
N GLY A 66 18.85 14.64 -10.41
CA GLY A 66 19.81 13.53 -10.30
C GLY A 66 19.74 12.50 -11.42
N THR A 67 18.80 12.65 -12.37
CA THR A 67 18.82 11.85 -13.60
C THR A 67 19.99 12.29 -14.50
N ILE A 68 20.62 11.31 -15.15
CA ILE A 68 21.72 11.57 -16.09
C ILE A 68 21.11 12.01 -17.41
N SER A 69 21.26 13.29 -17.75
CA SER A 69 21.02 13.80 -19.10
C SER A 69 22.35 14.14 -19.76
N LEU A 70 22.63 13.49 -20.89
CA LEU A 70 23.85 13.76 -21.66
C LEU A 70 23.65 14.86 -22.73
N ILE A 71 22.44 15.45 -22.80
CA ILE A 71 22.11 16.50 -23.78
C ILE A 71 22.80 17.82 -23.42
N GLU A 72 22.84 18.18 -22.13
CA GLU A 72 23.39 19.47 -21.68
C GLU A 72 24.89 19.60 -21.97
N ASP A 73 25.62 18.49 -21.88
CA ASP A 73 27.06 18.45 -22.16
C ASP A 73 27.38 18.46 -23.67
N LEU A 74 26.41 18.17 -24.53
CA LEU A 74 26.63 17.87 -25.95
C LEU A 74 27.21 19.07 -26.72
N ASP A 75 26.83 20.29 -26.34
CA ASP A 75 27.31 21.49 -27.00
C ASP A 75 28.73 21.88 -26.64
N SER A 76 29.16 21.60 -25.42
CA SER A 76 30.52 21.87 -24.97
C SER A 76 31.51 20.75 -25.34
N THR A 77 31.04 19.50 -25.44
CA THR A 77 31.90 18.31 -25.57
C THR A 77 32.01 17.74 -26.99
N ALA A 78 30.92 17.73 -27.77
CA ALA A 78 30.88 17.11 -29.09
C ALA A 78 31.10 18.12 -30.23
N THR A 79 32.36 18.48 -30.48
CA THR A 79 32.75 19.32 -31.63
C THR A 79 32.92 18.54 -32.93
N ASN A 80 33.07 17.21 -32.85
CA ASN A 80 33.26 16.32 -34.00
C ASN A 80 32.67 14.93 -33.75
N TYR A 81 32.54 14.13 -34.81
CA TYR A 81 31.88 12.82 -34.75
C TYR A 81 32.51 11.83 -33.77
N ARG A 82 33.83 11.86 -33.55
CA ARG A 82 34.50 10.93 -32.61
C ARG A 82 34.16 11.23 -31.16
N GLN A 83 34.01 12.51 -30.83
CA GLN A 83 33.54 12.93 -29.52
C GLN A 83 32.08 12.54 -29.33
N LEU A 84 31.23 12.71 -30.35
CA LEU A 84 29.84 12.25 -30.31
C LEU A 84 29.74 10.72 -30.14
N GLU A 85 30.58 9.94 -30.81
CA GLU A 85 30.69 8.48 -30.61
C GLU A 85 31.10 8.13 -29.18
N THR A 86 31.97 8.92 -28.56
CA THR A 86 32.37 8.72 -27.16
C THR A 86 31.20 8.95 -26.20
N ILE A 87 30.38 9.99 -26.46
CA ILE A 87 29.15 10.26 -25.70
C ILE A 87 28.14 9.15 -25.94
N GLY A 88 27.94 8.70 -27.18
CA GLY A 88 27.05 7.59 -27.50
C GLY A 88 27.45 6.29 -26.78
N ALA A 89 28.76 5.98 -26.73
CA ALA A 89 29.27 4.84 -25.98
C ALA A 89 29.13 5.02 -24.45
N GLN A 90 29.17 6.25 -23.93
CA GLN A 90 28.85 6.53 -22.53
C GLN A 90 27.35 6.36 -22.27
N ALA A 91 26.50 6.81 -23.18
CA ALA A 91 25.05 6.66 -23.11
C ALA A 91 24.66 5.18 -23.08
N ALA A 92 25.23 4.36 -23.98
CA ALA A 92 25.02 2.91 -23.98
C ALA A 92 25.45 2.22 -22.68
N ARG A 93 26.49 2.73 -21.99
CA ARG A 93 26.90 2.20 -20.66
C ARG A 93 25.96 2.62 -19.52
N ASN A 94 25.19 3.69 -19.71
CA ASN A 94 24.24 4.22 -18.73
C ASN A 94 22.79 4.06 -19.19
N GLU A 95 22.55 3.20 -20.18
CA GLU A 95 21.27 3.08 -20.88
C GLU A 95 20.12 2.84 -19.90
N ASP A 96 20.29 1.91 -18.97
CA ASP A 96 19.30 1.61 -17.94
C ASP A 96 18.94 2.83 -17.09
N VAL A 97 19.92 3.62 -16.66
CA VAL A 97 19.68 4.79 -15.80
C VAL A 97 18.96 5.89 -16.57
N ILE A 98 19.22 5.99 -17.88
CA ILE A 98 18.60 6.98 -18.77
C ILE A 98 17.16 6.57 -19.12
N LEU A 99 16.94 5.32 -19.51
CA LEU A 99 15.63 4.80 -19.90
C LEU A 99 14.71 4.54 -18.71
N ARG A 100 15.30 4.15 -17.58
CA ARG A 100 14.59 3.66 -16.40
C ARG A 100 15.14 4.34 -15.15
N PRO A 101 15.05 5.67 -15.07
CA PRO A 101 15.53 6.40 -13.90
C PRO A 101 14.84 5.86 -12.65
N GLN A 102 15.64 5.60 -11.61
CA GLN A 102 15.11 5.23 -10.31
C GLN A 102 14.27 6.37 -9.76
N PHE A 103 13.16 6.04 -9.09
CA PHE A 103 12.41 7.05 -8.35
C PHE A 103 13.26 7.58 -7.20
N VAL A 104 13.03 8.83 -6.78
CA VAL A 104 13.71 9.38 -5.61
C VAL A 104 13.48 8.49 -4.39
N SER A 105 14.54 8.23 -3.63
CA SER A 105 14.41 7.49 -2.38
C SER A 105 13.51 8.27 -1.42
N ILE A 106 12.33 7.72 -1.15
CA ILE A 106 11.43 8.27 -0.14
C ILE A 106 11.88 7.82 1.24
N LEU A 107 11.74 8.72 2.22
CA LEU A 107 12.04 8.38 3.61
C LEU A 107 11.07 7.33 4.14
N GLU A 108 9.81 7.48 3.75
CA GLU A 108 8.66 6.81 4.35
C GLU A 108 7.56 6.62 3.31
N GLY A 109 6.72 5.62 3.55
CA GLY A 109 5.66 5.21 2.65
C GLY A 109 6.00 3.92 1.90
N GLU A 110 5.11 3.56 0.99
CA GLU A 110 5.27 2.41 0.12
C GLU A 110 6.36 2.68 -0.91
N SER A 111 7.26 1.71 -1.09
CA SER A 111 8.29 1.81 -2.11
C SER A 111 7.64 1.97 -3.48
N TRP A 112 8.20 2.86 -4.30
CA TRP A 112 7.76 3.01 -5.67
C TRP A 112 7.95 1.70 -6.44
N VAL A 113 6.94 1.33 -7.22
CA VAL A 113 6.96 0.19 -8.14
C VAL A 113 6.69 0.70 -9.56
N PRO A 114 7.26 0.05 -10.59
CA PRO A 114 7.05 0.46 -11.96
C PRO A 114 5.58 0.31 -12.35
N PRO A 115 5.07 1.11 -13.31
CA PRO A 115 3.66 1.07 -13.71
C PRO A 115 3.16 -0.31 -14.14
N THR A 116 4.02 -1.16 -14.70
CA THR A 116 3.71 -2.56 -15.06
C THR A 116 3.42 -3.48 -13.88
N GLU A 117 3.94 -3.17 -12.69
CA GLU A 117 3.67 -3.93 -11.47
C GLU A 117 2.49 -3.38 -10.67
N VAL A 118 2.03 -2.17 -10.97
CA VAL A 118 0.86 -1.59 -10.31
C VAL A 118 -0.38 -2.36 -10.81
N PRO A 119 -1.08 -3.12 -9.93
CA PRO A 119 -2.30 -3.79 -10.33
C PRO A 119 -3.37 -2.77 -10.72
N ASP A 120 -4.23 -3.12 -11.68
CA ASP A 120 -5.33 -2.24 -12.09
C ASP A 120 -6.22 -1.94 -10.86
N PRO A 121 -6.55 -0.67 -10.58
CA PRO A 121 -7.37 -0.31 -9.42
C PRO A 121 -8.70 -1.06 -9.33
N SER A 122 -9.29 -1.43 -10.48
CA SER A 122 -10.52 -2.23 -10.53
C SER A 122 -10.32 -3.66 -10.05
N GLU A 123 -9.12 -4.22 -10.23
CA GLU A 123 -8.73 -5.52 -9.70
C GLU A 123 -8.47 -5.43 -8.20
N VAL A 124 -7.86 -4.33 -7.72
CA VAL A 124 -7.54 -4.11 -6.29
C VAL A 124 -8.78 -4.24 -5.40
N GLY A 125 -9.92 -3.67 -5.80
CA GLY A 125 -11.16 -3.76 -5.00
C GLY A 125 -11.68 -5.20 -4.86
N GLY A 126 -11.54 -6.02 -5.91
CA GLY A 126 -11.87 -7.44 -5.87
C GLY A 126 -10.89 -8.23 -4.99
N LEU A 127 -9.60 -7.95 -5.15
CA LEU A 127 -8.51 -8.56 -4.40
C LEU A 127 -8.63 -8.27 -2.89
N GLN A 128 -8.92 -7.05 -2.48
CA GLN A 128 -9.05 -6.67 -1.06
C GLN A 128 -10.15 -7.45 -0.33
N ASN A 129 -11.30 -7.68 -0.97
CA ASN A 129 -12.38 -8.47 -0.36
C ASN A 129 -11.97 -9.95 -0.20
N GLN A 130 -11.23 -10.48 -1.17
CA GLN A 130 -10.66 -11.83 -1.07
C GLN A 130 -9.59 -11.90 0.02
N ILE A 131 -8.66 -10.93 0.07
CA ILE A 131 -7.65 -10.79 1.10
C ILE A 131 -8.31 -10.75 2.49
N ARG A 132 -9.29 -9.88 2.72
CA ARG A 132 -10.01 -9.79 4.00
C ARG A 132 -10.66 -11.12 4.39
N THR A 133 -11.27 -11.82 3.43
CA THR A 133 -11.91 -13.12 3.67
C THR A 133 -10.87 -14.16 4.07
N LEU A 134 -9.72 -14.18 3.38
CA LEU A 134 -8.61 -15.08 3.65
C LEU A 134 -7.90 -14.75 4.96
N GLU A 135 -7.76 -13.47 5.34
CA GLU A 135 -7.23 -13.03 6.63
C GLU A 135 -8.15 -13.46 7.78
N GLN A 136 -9.47 -13.32 7.62
CA GLN A 136 -10.43 -13.82 8.61
C GLN A 136 -10.35 -15.34 8.75
N GLN A 137 -10.16 -16.04 7.63
CA GLN A 137 -9.93 -17.48 7.64
C GLN A 137 -8.62 -17.83 8.36
N LEU A 138 -7.53 -17.11 8.08
CA LEU A 138 -6.22 -17.28 8.71
C LEU A 138 -6.31 -17.09 10.23
N ALA A 139 -6.92 -15.98 10.67
CA ALA A 139 -7.13 -15.68 12.09
C ALA A 139 -8.06 -16.70 12.79
N SER A 140 -8.98 -17.33 12.06
CA SER A 140 -9.77 -18.45 12.60
C SER A 140 -8.91 -19.70 12.80
N ILE A 141 -8.08 -20.04 11.80
CA ILE A 141 -7.16 -21.19 11.86
C ILE A 141 -6.16 -21.03 13.00
N ASP A 142 -5.54 -19.85 13.14
CA ASP A 142 -4.57 -19.57 14.20
C ASP A 142 -5.20 -19.71 15.60
N ARG A 143 -6.43 -19.22 15.80
CA ARG A 143 -7.16 -19.41 17.07
C ARG A 143 -7.46 -20.87 17.38
N ASP A 144 -7.77 -21.66 16.35
CA ASP A 144 -8.02 -23.09 16.52
C ASP A 144 -6.73 -23.85 16.86
N ILE A 145 -5.60 -23.51 16.23
CA ILE A 145 -4.27 -24.04 16.59
C ILE A 145 -3.96 -23.72 18.06
N GLN A 146 -4.05 -22.46 18.47
CA GLN A 146 -3.78 -22.04 19.85
C GLN A 146 -4.69 -22.77 20.87
N ARG A 147 -5.97 -22.95 20.55
CA ARG A 147 -6.91 -23.69 21.41
C ARG A 147 -6.50 -25.16 21.56
N LYS A 148 -6.02 -25.79 20.48
CA LYS A 148 -5.57 -27.19 20.48
C LYS A 148 -4.26 -27.37 21.23
N GLU A 149 -3.32 -26.44 21.06
CA GLU A 149 -2.07 -26.40 21.84
C GLU A 149 -2.35 -26.23 23.34
N ALA A 150 -3.25 -25.31 23.71
CA ALA A 150 -3.67 -25.14 25.10
C ALA A 150 -4.34 -26.41 25.65
N ALA A 151 -5.14 -27.13 24.85
CA ALA A 151 -5.75 -28.40 25.25
C ALA A 151 -4.74 -29.54 25.39
N LYS A 152 -3.66 -29.53 24.60
CA LYS A 152 -2.54 -30.47 24.73
C LYS A 152 -1.81 -30.25 26.05
N THR A 153 -1.50 -29.00 26.40
CA THR A 153 -0.81 -28.64 27.65
C THR A 153 -1.69 -28.85 28.89
N ASN A 154 -2.99 -28.56 28.79
CA ASN A 154 -3.92 -28.68 29.91
C ASN A 154 -4.57 -30.07 30.03
N SER A 155 -4.18 -31.06 29.22
CA SER A 155 -4.65 -32.43 29.42
C SER A 155 -4.03 -32.92 30.73
N PRO A 156 -4.79 -32.98 31.85
CA PRO A 156 -4.21 -33.36 33.12
C PRO A 156 -3.67 -34.77 32.94
N GLU A 157 -2.41 -34.99 33.29
CA GLU A 157 -1.88 -36.33 33.52
C GLU A 157 -2.90 -37.01 34.42
N ARG A 158 -3.73 -37.87 33.81
CA ARG A 158 -4.72 -38.62 34.55
C ARG A 158 -3.89 -39.51 35.44
N ASN A 159 -3.71 -39.07 36.68
CA ASN A 159 -3.13 -39.83 37.76
C ASN A 159 -3.89 -41.15 37.75
N THR A 160 -3.29 -42.18 37.18
CA THR A 160 -3.83 -43.53 37.06
C THR A 160 -3.82 -44.23 38.41
N GLY A 161 -3.99 -43.47 39.50
CA GLY A 161 -4.49 -43.88 40.80
C GLY A 161 -5.88 -44.48 40.65
N ARG A 162 -5.91 -45.64 40.00
CA ARG A 162 -6.88 -46.70 40.14
C ARG A 162 -6.74 -47.17 41.58
N GLU A 163 -7.24 -46.37 42.51
CA GLU A 163 -7.62 -46.88 43.82
C GLU A 163 -8.68 -47.93 43.55
N ASP A 164 -8.32 -49.16 43.87
CA ASP A 164 -9.19 -50.32 43.98
C ASP A 164 -10.42 -49.97 44.84
N ARG A 165 -11.49 -49.45 44.22
CA ARG A 165 -12.82 -49.51 44.79
C ARG A 165 -13.45 -50.83 44.40
N ASP A 166 -13.04 -51.82 45.19
CA ASP A 166 -13.81 -52.99 45.57
C ASP A 166 -15.25 -52.56 45.95
N VAL A 167 -16.18 -52.68 45.00
CA VAL A 167 -17.62 -52.61 45.28
C VAL A 167 -18.26 -53.78 44.56
N GLY A 168 -18.47 -54.84 45.33
CA GLY A 168 -19.28 -55.98 44.92
C GLY A 168 -20.66 -55.54 44.45
N ARG A 169 -21.10 -56.09 43.32
CA ARG A 169 -22.52 -56.27 43.05
C ARG A 169 -22.74 -57.46 42.13
N ASP A 170 -23.24 -58.51 42.75
CA ASP A 170 -23.96 -59.61 42.14
C ASP A 170 -24.91 -59.14 41.03
N THR A 171 -24.82 -59.77 39.85
CA THR A 171 -25.99 -60.36 39.15
C THR A 171 -25.53 -61.20 37.95
N ARG A 172 -25.29 -62.49 38.22
CA ARG A 172 -25.85 -63.67 37.53
C ARG A 172 -26.50 -63.45 36.15
N ARG A 173 -25.81 -63.81 35.05
CA ARG A 173 -26.33 -64.40 33.78
C ARG A 173 -25.14 -64.79 32.90
N GLU A 174 -24.58 -66.00 32.98
CA GLU A 174 -25.00 -67.26 32.35
C GLU A 174 -25.12 -67.20 30.80
N GLY A 175 -24.19 -67.90 30.12
CA GLY A 175 -24.09 -68.09 28.67
C GLY A 175 -22.83 -67.43 28.09
N GLY A 176 -21.67 -68.07 27.94
CA GLY A 176 -21.45 -69.45 27.48
C GLY A 176 -21.07 -69.41 25.99
N ASN A 177 -19.81 -69.11 25.68
CA ASN A 177 -19.15 -69.73 24.52
C ASN A 177 -17.62 -69.66 24.67
N GLU A 178 -17.04 -70.84 24.83
CA GLU A 178 -15.62 -71.14 24.83
C GLU A 178 -15.00 -70.82 23.47
N ARG A 179 -13.90 -70.06 23.46
CA ARG A 179 -12.87 -70.23 22.43
C ARG A 179 -11.49 -69.94 23.02
N GLU A 180 -10.82 -71.06 23.26
CA GLU A 180 -9.38 -71.32 23.34
C GLU A 180 -8.44 -70.12 23.27
N THR A 181 -7.86 -69.85 24.43
CA THR A 181 -6.47 -69.47 24.69
C THR A 181 -5.48 -69.76 23.55
N ARG A 182 -5.00 -68.69 22.93
CA ARG A 182 -3.65 -68.63 22.33
C ARG A 182 -2.85 -67.57 23.09
N GLN A 183 -2.17 -68.00 24.15
CA GLN A 183 -1.17 -67.22 24.88
C GLN A 183 -0.02 -66.89 23.93
N THR A 184 -0.08 -65.71 23.33
CA THR A 184 1.06 -65.12 22.62
C THR A 184 1.72 -64.18 23.62
N ARG A 185 2.94 -64.51 24.05
CA ARG A 185 3.81 -63.64 24.85
C ARG A 185 3.86 -62.27 24.17
N GLN A 186 3.20 -61.28 24.77
CA GLN A 186 3.36 -59.89 24.38
C GLN A 186 4.76 -59.45 24.82
N PRO A 187 5.58 -58.87 23.93
CA PRO A 187 6.82 -58.22 24.34
C PRO A 187 6.49 -57.07 25.28
N GLU A 188 7.23 -56.97 26.39
CA GLU A 188 7.22 -55.80 27.29
C GLU A 188 7.61 -54.58 26.47
N ASN A 189 6.59 -53.87 25.98
CA ASN A 189 6.73 -52.65 25.21
C ASN A 189 6.84 -51.51 26.21
N THR A 190 8.07 -51.27 26.69
CA THR A 190 8.49 -50.10 27.49
C THR A 190 8.50 -48.80 26.68
N GLY A 191 7.82 -48.78 25.53
CA GLY A 191 7.54 -47.57 24.78
C GLY A 191 6.50 -46.74 25.52
N GLU A 192 6.95 -45.59 26.02
CA GLU A 192 6.16 -44.45 26.47
C GLU A 192 4.84 -44.34 25.66
N GLN A 193 3.73 -44.86 26.21
CA GLN A 193 2.43 -44.84 25.54
C GLN A 193 1.93 -43.40 25.54
N ILE A 194 2.25 -42.66 24.47
CA ILE A 194 1.66 -41.35 24.19
C ILE A 194 0.14 -41.51 24.23
N ASP A 195 -0.55 -40.72 25.06
CA ASP A 195 -2.00 -40.76 25.19
C ASP A 195 -2.61 -40.60 23.77
N PRO A 196 -3.45 -41.54 23.31
CA PRO A 196 -4.04 -41.48 21.97
C PRO A 196 -4.80 -40.17 21.70
N ARG A 197 -5.22 -39.44 22.74
CA ARG A 197 -5.79 -38.10 22.62
C ARG A 197 -4.77 -37.05 22.21
N ILE A 198 -3.56 -37.09 22.77
CA ILE A 198 -2.47 -36.17 22.42
C ILE A 198 -2.10 -36.39 20.95
N ALA A 199 -1.93 -37.65 20.54
CA ALA A 199 -1.66 -37.98 19.14
C ALA A 199 -2.77 -37.52 18.17
N ALA A 200 -4.04 -37.55 18.60
CA ALA A 200 -5.15 -37.02 17.82
C ALA A 200 -5.15 -35.49 17.74
N ILE A 201 -4.79 -34.79 18.81
CA ILE A 201 -4.64 -33.33 18.83
C ILE A 201 -3.49 -32.90 17.91
N ASP A 202 -2.36 -33.61 17.96
CA ASP A 202 -1.19 -33.31 17.11
C ASP A 202 -1.53 -33.45 15.63
N LYS A 203 -2.24 -34.52 15.25
CA LYS A 203 -2.73 -34.68 13.87
C LYS A 203 -3.68 -33.57 13.43
N GLN A 204 -4.49 -33.01 14.36
CA GLN A 204 -5.36 -31.87 14.07
C GLN A 204 -4.56 -30.59 13.88
N ILE A 205 -3.55 -30.33 14.71
CA ILE A 205 -2.66 -29.17 14.58
C ILE A 205 -1.90 -29.25 13.25
N GLU A 206 -1.36 -30.41 12.88
CA GLU A 206 -0.68 -30.62 11.59
C GLU A 206 -1.62 -30.31 10.39
N ALA A 207 -2.87 -30.77 10.45
CA ALA A 207 -3.85 -30.48 9.41
C ALA A 207 -4.20 -28.98 9.32
N LEU A 208 -4.33 -28.29 10.47
CA LEU A 208 -4.57 -26.85 10.53
C LEU A 208 -3.37 -26.06 10.01
N ASN A 209 -2.14 -26.47 10.34
CA ASN A 209 -0.92 -25.84 9.80
C ASN A 209 -0.85 -25.97 8.28
N LYS A 210 -1.22 -27.12 7.71
CA LYS A 210 -1.30 -27.28 6.26
C LYS A 210 -2.37 -26.37 5.63
N GLN A 211 -3.52 -26.19 6.29
CA GLN A 211 -4.54 -25.24 5.85
C GLN A 211 -4.04 -23.79 5.95
N ARG A 212 -3.32 -23.46 7.02
CA ARG A 212 -2.68 -22.17 7.25
C ARG A 212 -1.72 -21.84 6.11
N GLU A 213 -0.82 -22.77 5.76
CA GLU A 213 0.11 -22.63 4.62
C GLU A 213 -0.63 -22.36 3.31
N GLY A 214 -1.67 -23.12 2.98
CA GLY A 214 -2.45 -22.90 1.76
C GLY A 214 -3.29 -21.62 1.75
N VAL A 215 -3.63 -21.04 2.92
CA VAL A 215 -4.23 -19.71 3.00
C VAL A 215 -3.16 -18.64 2.80
N VAL A 216 -1.98 -18.79 3.42
CA VAL A 216 -0.84 -17.87 3.27
C VAL A 216 -0.36 -17.82 1.81
N GLU A 217 -0.19 -18.97 1.14
CA GLU A 217 0.21 -19.01 -0.27
C GLU A 217 -0.77 -18.27 -1.17
N ARG A 218 -2.09 -18.45 -0.94
CA ARG A 218 -3.13 -17.71 -1.68
C ARG A 218 -3.10 -16.23 -1.39
N LEU A 219 -2.93 -15.84 -0.12
CA LEU A 219 -2.76 -14.45 0.28
C LEU A 219 -1.56 -13.82 -0.43
N THR A 220 -0.39 -14.46 -0.37
CA THR A 220 0.84 -14.00 -1.04
C THR A 220 0.66 -13.89 -2.55
N GLY A 221 -0.03 -14.83 -3.18
CA GLY A 221 -0.37 -14.75 -4.61
C GLY A 221 -1.29 -13.59 -4.99
N LEU A 222 -2.05 -13.04 -4.03
CA LEU A 222 -2.86 -11.83 -4.19
C LEU A 222 -2.10 -10.54 -3.80
N GLY A 223 -0.79 -10.63 -3.57
CA GLY A 223 0.03 -9.49 -3.12
C GLY A 223 -0.09 -9.17 -1.63
N TRP A 224 -0.76 -10.00 -0.82
CA TRP A 224 -0.77 -9.81 0.63
C TRP A 224 0.61 -10.12 1.22
N GLN A 225 1.12 -9.18 2.00
CA GLN A 225 2.32 -9.38 2.80
C GLN A 225 1.92 -9.54 4.27
N PRO A 226 2.48 -10.54 4.98
CA PRO A 226 2.31 -10.64 6.43
C PRO A 226 2.69 -9.32 7.10
N LYS A 227 1.95 -8.87 8.12
CA LYS A 227 2.22 -7.61 8.83
C LYS A 227 3.68 -7.46 9.30
N ASP A 228 4.34 -8.58 9.59
CA ASP A 228 5.73 -8.64 10.04
C ASP A 228 6.74 -8.42 8.89
N GLN A 229 6.28 -8.50 7.64
CA GLN A 229 7.04 -8.30 6.40
C GLN A 229 6.65 -7.01 5.65
N VAL A 230 5.61 -6.29 6.08
CA VAL A 230 5.11 -5.03 5.44
C VAL A 230 6.18 -3.91 5.42
N GLY A 231 7.28 -4.06 6.17
CA GLY A 231 8.42 -3.13 6.14
C GLY A 231 9.59 -3.56 5.25
N THR A 232 9.59 -4.78 4.73
CA THR A 232 10.65 -5.34 3.89
C THR A 232 10.13 -5.62 2.49
N ALA A 233 9.35 -4.70 1.92
CA ALA A 233 9.20 -4.69 0.47
C ALA A 233 10.62 -4.74 -0.10
N GLU A 234 10.95 -5.86 -0.75
CA GLU A 234 12.26 -6.02 -1.36
C GLU A 234 12.45 -4.79 -2.24
N ALA A 235 13.52 -4.03 -1.97
CA ALA A 235 13.80 -2.82 -2.71
C ALA A 235 13.67 -3.14 -4.18
N TYR A 236 12.90 -2.32 -4.90
CA TYR A 236 12.70 -2.41 -6.35
C TYR A 236 13.94 -2.97 -7.05
N ASP A 237 13.85 -4.22 -7.52
CA ASP A 237 14.98 -4.88 -8.15
C ASP A 237 15.06 -4.43 -9.61
N ILE A 238 15.82 -3.38 -9.85
CA ILE A 238 16.07 -2.85 -11.19
C ILE A 238 16.61 -3.94 -12.13
N ALA A 239 17.31 -4.95 -11.61
CA ALA A 239 17.88 -6.01 -12.42
C ALA A 239 16.81 -6.89 -13.11
N LYS A 240 15.59 -6.94 -12.56
CA LYS A 240 14.44 -7.61 -13.21
C LYS A 240 14.01 -6.90 -14.49
N TYR A 241 14.26 -5.60 -14.57
CA TYR A 241 13.89 -4.77 -15.70
C TYR A 241 15.07 -4.53 -16.64
N THR A 242 16.30 -4.48 -16.13
CA THR A 242 17.52 -4.38 -16.96
C THR A 242 17.49 -5.40 -18.09
N HIS A 243 17.65 -4.91 -19.32
CA HIS A 243 17.73 -5.79 -20.49
C HIS A 243 19.21 -6.12 -20.73
N GLU A 244 19.53 -7.39 -20.93
CA GLU A 244 20.92 -7.80 -21.20
C GLU A 244 21.34 -7.47 -22.65
N GLU A 245 20.39 -7.31 -23.56
CA GLU A 245 20.68 -7.06 -24.97
C GLU A 245 20.79 -5.56 -25.28
N PRO A 246 21.67 -5.15 -26.19
CA PRO A 246 21.75 -3.76 -26.65
C PRO A 246 20.42 -3.28 -27.24
N ILE A 247 20.12 -1.98 -27.11
CA ILE A 247 18.86 -1.39 -27.59
C ILE A 247 18.47 -1.81 -29.01
N LEU A 248 19.43 -1.83 -29.94
CA LEU A 248 19.20 -2.12 -31.36
C LEU A 248 18.85 -3.57 -31.66
N ASP A 249 19.06 -4.46 -30.70
CA ASP A 249 18.77 -5.89 -30.82
C ASP A 249 17.47 -6.29 -30.08
N SER A 250 16.85 -5.36 -29.35
CA SER A 250 15.59 -5.57 -28.62
C SER A 250 14.39 -5.01 -29.39
N ASP A 251 13.33 -5.81 -29.52
CA ASP A 251 12.06 -5.43 -30.15
C ASP A 251 11.09 -4.76 -29.17
N GLU A 252 11.36 -4.84 -27.86
CA GLU A 252 10.57 -4.21 -26.81
C GLU A 252 11.44 -3.58 -25.71
N VAL A 253 11.93 -2.37 -26.00
CA VAL A 253 12.70 -1.57 -25.04
C VAL A 253 11.73 -0.78 -24.16
N GLN A 254 11.59 -1.17 -22.90
CA GLN A 254 10.75 -0.48 -21.92
C GLN A 254 11.49 0.70 -21.29
N TYR A 255 10.80 1.84 -21.21
CA TYR A 255 11.33 3.05 -20.58
C TYR A 255 10.21 3.81 -19.87
N TRP A 256 10.58 4.63 -18.87
CA TRP A 256 9.63 5.43 -18.12
C TRP A 256 10.22 6.75 -17.65
N VAL A 257 9.31 7.64 -17.28
CA VAL A 257 9.61 8.98 -16.80
C VAL A 257 8.74 9.31 -15.61
N HIS A 258 9.27 10.17 -14.75
CA HIS A 258 8.63 10.66 -13.55
C HIS A 258 8.31 12.14 -13.73
N ASP A 259 7.08 12.53 -13.41
CA ASP A 259 6.65 13.93 -13.37
C ASP A 259 6.39 14.30 -11.91
N LEU A 260 7.25 15.17 -11.35
CA LEU A 260 7.16 15.62 -9.96
C LEU A 260 6.35 16.93 -9.83
N ASP A 261 6.01 17.57 -10.95
CA ASP A 261 5.34 18.87 -10.99
C ASP A 261 3.84 18.72 -11.27
N VAL A 262 3.27 17.56 -10.96
CA VAL A 262 1.84 17.29 -11.10
C VAL A 262 1.04 17.97 -10.01
N GLU A 263 -0.10 18.54 -10.36
CA GLU A 263 -1.00 19.16 -9.39
C GLU A 263 -2.04 18.16 -8.87
N SER A 264 -2.25 18.14 -7.55
CA SER A 264 -3.30 17.36 -6.90
C SER A 264 -4.67 17.63 -7.53
N GLY A 265 -5.44 16.57 -7.80
CA GLY A 265 -6.77 16.66 -8.40
C GLY A 265 -6.80 16.97 -9.91
N ALA A 266 -5.66 17.29 -10.54
CA ALA A 266 -5.60 17.51 -11.98
C ALA A 266 -5.61 16.18 -12.76
N THR A 267 -5.94 16.25 -14.04
CA THR A 267 -5.85 15.12 -14.97
C THR A 267 -4.89 15.47 -16.10
N TYR A 268 -3.97 14.56 -16.40
CA TYR A 268 -2.96 14.75 -17.43
C TYR A 268 -2.99 13.65 -18.47
N ARG A 269 -2.41 13.91 -19.64
CA ARG A 269 -1.96 12.87 -20.58
C ARG A 269 -0.55 13.18 -21.02
N TYR A 270 0.20 12.15 -21.38
CA TYR A 270 1.63 12.24 -21.63
C TYR A 270 1.98 11.66 -23.00
N ARG A 271 3.05 12.15 -23.60
CA ARG A 271 3.71 11.50 -24.73
C ARG A 271 5.22 11.60 -24.57
N THR A 272 5.94 10.65 -25.13
CA THR A 272 7.40 10.57 -24.98
C THR A 272 8.08 10.37 -26.32
N ARG A 273 9.38 10.68 -26.37
CA ARG A 273 10.26 10.29 -27.47
C ARG A 273 11.67 10.05 -26.96
N LEU A 274 12.42 9.23 -27.67
CA LEU A 274 13.82 8.96 -27.37
C LEU A 274 14.73 9.90 -28.15
N VAL A 275 15.80 10.36 -27.50
CA VAL A 275 16.83 11.21 -28.12
C VAL A 275 18.09 10.38 -28.31
N PHE A 276 18.56 10.25 -29.54
CA PHE A 276 19.74 9.47 -29.92
C PHE A 276 20.87 10.39 -30.37
N VAL A 277 22.10 9.90 -30.26
CA VAL A 277 23.21 10.48 -31.03
C VAL A 277 22.98 10.26 -32.54
N ASN A 278 23.31 11.26 -33.34
CA ASN A 278 23.19 11.16 -34.78
C ASN A 278 24.42 10.47 -35.41
N PRO A 279 24.28 9.28 -36.04
CA PRO A 279 25.41 8.62 -36.70
C PRO A 279 25.92 9.37 -37.95
N LEU A 280 25.17 10.35 -38.48
CA LEU A 280 25.57 11.14 -39.66
C LEU A 280 26.41 12.37 -39.30
N PHE A 281 26.44 12.76 -38.02
CA PHE A 281 27.07 14.01 -37.60
C PHE A 281 28.53 14.09 -38.06
N GLY A 282 28.90 15.21 -38.69
CA GLY A 282 30.28 15.46 -39.13
C GLY A 282 30.76 14.61 -40.31
N ARG A 283 29.86 13.89 -41.01
CA ARG A 283 30.19 12.99 -42.14
C ARG A 283 29.74 13.50 -43.51
N LYS A 284 29.50 14.81 -43.64
CA LYS A 284 29.03 15.48 -44.89
C LYS A 284 29.77 15.07 -46.15
N SER A 285 31.09 14.92 -46.10
CA SER A 285 31.91 14.55 -47.27
C SER A 285 31.59 13.16 -47.85
N SER A 286 30.94 12.31 -47.07
CA SER A 286 30.57 10.94 -47.41
C SER A 286 29.07 10.78 -47.68
N LEU A 287 28.31 11.88 -47.67
CA LEU A 287 26.86 11.90 -47.80
C LEU A 287 26.43 12.71 -49.02
N SER A 288 25.27 12.35 -49.57
CA SER A 288 24.61 13.16 -50.60
C SER A 288 24.23 14.54 -50.04
N GLU A 289 24.11 15.53 -50.91
CA GLU A 289 23.78 16.91 -50.54
C GLU A 289 22.44 17.02 -49.78
N SER A 290 21.48 16.14 -50.09
CA SER A 290 20.19 16.07 -49.40
C SER A 290 20.29 15.68 -47.92
N LEU A 291 21.39 15.06 -47.48
CA LEU A 291 21.60 14.64 -46.10
C LEU A 291 22.55 15.57 -45.32
N HIS A 292 23.02 16.66 -45.94
CA HIS A 292 23.99 17.56 -45.30
C HIS A 292 23.41 18.28 -44.08
N GLU A 293 22.12 18.62 -44.11
CA GLU A 293 21.43 19.22 -42.96
C GLU A 293 21.34 18.25 -41.78
N LEU A 294 20.98 16.99 -42.04
CA LEU A 294 21.00 15.95 -41.01
C LEU A 294 22.42 15.74 -40.47
N ALA A 295 23.46 15.80 -41.30
CA ALA A 295 24.84 15.66 -40.86
C ALA A 295 25.38 16.84 -40.04
N ASP A 296 24.67 17.97 -39.97
CA ASP A 296 24.95 19.08 -39.04
C ASP A 296 24.33 18.86 -37.66
N ALA A 297 23.22 18.12 -37.59
CA ALA A 297 22.56 17.83 -36.34
C ALA A 297 23.37 16.80 -35.54
N LYS A 298 23.60 17.07 -34.25
CA LYS A 298 24.26 16.12 -33.34
C LYS A 298 23.30 15.05 -32.82
N LEU A 299 22.00 15.34 -32.86
CA LEU A 299 20.93 14.53 -32.27
C LEU A 299 19.94 14.08 -33.34
N VAL A 300 19.35 12.90 -33.13
CA VAL A 300 18.17 12.42 -33.85
C VAL A 300 17.11 12.11 -32.80
N HIS A 301 15.87 12.53 -33.07
CA HIS A 301 14.74 12.24 -32.20
C HIS A 301 13.91 11.13 -32.85
N SER A 302 13.38 10.21 -32.05
CA SER A 302 12.28 9.39 -32.53
C SER A 302 11.05 10.28 -32.78
N ASP A 303 10.08 9.73 -33.50
CA ASP A 303 8.74 10.29 -33.47
C ASP A 303 8.19 10.29 -32.03
N TRP A 304 7.29 11.22 -31.75
CA TRP A 304 6.52 11.21 -30.52
C TRP A 304 5.64 9.96 -30.47
N SER A 305 5.55 9.35 -29.30
CA SER A 305 4.51 8.37 -29.02
C SER A 305 3.12 8.98 -29.21
N ASP A 306 2.12 8.12 -29.35
CA ASP A 306 0.75 8.53 -29.11
C ASP A 306 0.60 9.07 -27.67
N TRP A 307 -0.41 9.91 -27.48
CA TRP A 307 -0.77 10.35 -26.14
C TRP A 307 -1.27 9.18 -25.30
N SER A 308 -0.85 9.12 -24.05
CA SER A 308 -1.32 8.16 -23.06
C SER A 308 -2.82 8.32 -22.78
N ASP A 309 -3.39 7.30 -22.14
CA ASP A 309 -4.67 7.44 -21.46
C ASP A 309 -4.61 8.56 -20.39
N PRO A 310 -5.77 9.18 -20.07
CA PRO A 310 -5.83 10.20 -19.02
C PRO A 310 -5.42 9.64 -17.66
N VAL A 311 -4.44 10.27 -17.03
CA VAL A 311 -3.95 9.97 -15.68
C VAL A 311 -4.53 11.00 -14.73
N SER A 312 -5.37 10.55 -13.80
CA SER A 312 -5.92 11.42 -12.74
C SER A 312 -4.99 11.43 -11.54
N VAL A 313 -4.58 12.61 -11.10
CA VAL A 313 -3.77 12.80 -9.91
C VAL A 313 -4.71 12.87 -8.72
N SER A 314 -4.49 12.01 -7.74
CA SER A 314 -5.25 12.01 -6.49
C SER A 314 -5.16 13.38 -5.81
N TRP A 315 -6.22 13.75 -5.09
CA TRP A 315 -6.15 14.83 -4.12
C TRP A 315 -5.20 14.43 -2.98
N ASP A 316 -4.62 15.43 -2.31
CA ASP A 316 -3.81 15.26 -1.10
C ASP A 316 -4.67 15.23 0.16
N GLU A 317 -5.94 15.63 0.07
CA GLU A 317 -6.93 15.60 1.15
C GLU A 317 -8.22 14.91 0.70
N TYR A 318 -8.79 14.08 1.58
CA TYR A 318 -10.08 13.41 1.34
C TYR A 318 -10.96 13.46 2.59
N PHE A 319 -12.25 13.28 2.41
CA PHE A 319 -13.17 12.99 3.51
C PHE A 319 -14.19 11.93 3.12
N PHE A 320 -14.57 11.13 4.11
CA PHE A 320 -15.56 10.06 3.98
C PHE A 320 -16.50 10.09 5.16
N LEU A 321 -17.80 10.01 4.87
CA LEU A 321 -18.83 9.95 5.89
C LEU A 321 -18.87 8.53 6.49
N THR A 322 -18.81 8.44 7.82
CA THR A 322 -18.87 7.16 8.54
C THR A 322 -20.20 6.96 9.25
N SER A 323 -20.89 8.05 9.60
CA SER A 323 -22.23 7.99 10.17
C SER A 323 -23.04 9.23 9.78
N ALA A 324 -24.36 9.09 9.74
CA ALA A 324 -25.29 10.20 9.50
C ALA A 324 -26.56 9.97 10.33
N ASN A 325 -27.03 11.02 10.99
CA ASN A 325 -28.22 11.03 11.84
C ASN A 325 -29.06 12.27 11.48
N PRO A 326 -30.32 12.13 11.06
CA PRO A 326 -31.17 13.27 10.66
C PRO A 326 -31.69 14.08 11.86
N GLY A 327 -31.38 13.66 13.10
CA GLY A 327 -32.06 14.17 14.29
C GLY A 327 -33.47 13.60 14.41
N ASP A 328 -34.16 13.91 15.51
CA ASP A 328 -35.51 13.42 15.76
C ASP A 328 -36.46 14.60 15.96
N VAL A 329 -37.55 14.62 15.19
CA VAL A 329 -38.54 15.71 15.20
C VAL A 329 -39.39 15.56 16.47
N GLY A 330 -38.87 16.09 17.58
CA GLY A 330 -39.48 15.99 18.91
C GLY A 330 -38.48 15.73 20.03
N ASN A 331 -37.25 15.30 19.69
CA ASN A 331 -36.16 15.15 20.62
C ASN A 331 -35.12 16.27 20.40
N ILE A 332 -34.26 16.51 21.39
CA ILE A 332 -33.27 17.61 21.36
C ILE A 332 -32.07 17.27 20.45
N SER A 333 -31.97 16.03 19.92
CA SER A 333 -30.90 15.61 19.03
C SER A 333 -31.02 16.30 17.67
N LYS A 334 -30.05 17.18 17.37
CA LYS A 334 -29.89 17.80 16.06
C LYS A 334 -29.41 16.79 15.02
N ALA A 335 -29.62 17.11 13.75
CA ALA A 335 -28.98 16.41 12.65
C ALA A 335 -27.45 16.49 12.78
N SER A 336 -26.76 15.38 12.55
CA SER A 336 -25.31 15.30 12.65
C SER A 336 -24.71 14.24 11.73
N VAL A 337 -23.45 14.43 11.38
CA VAL A 337 -22.65 13.49 10.58
C VAL A 337 -21.32 13.26 11.28
N THR A 338 -20.80 12.04 11.23
CA THR A 338 -19.39 11.77 11.53
C THR A 338 -18.64 11.57 10.23
N ALA A 339 -17.49 12.22 10.08
CA ALA A 339 -16.62 12.08 8.92
C ALA A 339 -15.19 11.74 9.35
N GLU A 340 -14.53 10.88 8.58
CA GLU A 340 -13.09 10.70 8.60
C GLU A 340 -12.48 11.65 7.57
N LEU A 341 -11.55 12.52 8.01
CA LEU A 341 -10.76 13.39 7.16
C LEU A 341 -9.37 12.81 7.03
N TYR A 342 -8.83 12.82 5.82
CA TYR A 342 -7.53 12.26 5.48
C TYR A 342 -6.65 13.28 4.81
N LYS A 343 -5.35 13.26 5.12
CA LYS A 343 -4.32 14.06 4.46
C LYS A 343 -3.07 13.23 4.22
N PHE A 344 -2.54 13.23 2.99
CA PHE A 344 -1.29 12.55 2.70
C PHE A 344 -0.12 13.37 3.26
N TYR A 345 0.62 12.79 4.19
CA TYR A 345 1.72 13.49 4.86
C TYR A 345 2.81 12.52 5.31
N TYR A 346 4.05 12.83 4.87
CA TYR A 346 5.25 12.09 5.24
C TYR A 346 5.16 10.59 4.87
N GLY A 347 4.71 10.31 3.64
CA GLY A 347 4.66 8.95 3.06
C GLY A 347 3.38 8.15 3.36
N TYR A 348 2.53 8.62 4.28
CA TYR A 348 1.31 7.92 4.66
C TYR A 348 0.10 8.85 4.66
N TRP A 349 -1.07 8.27 4.48
CA TRP A 349 -2.32 8.94 4.81
C TRP A 349 -2.41 9.16 6.31
N ARG A 350 -2.86 10.33 6.74
CA ARG A 350 -3.08 10.69 8.15
C ARG A 350 -4.55 10.95 8.34
N LYS A 351 -5.13 10.56 9.48
CA LYS A 351 -6.57 10.61 9.70
C LYS A 351 -6.96 11.43 10.93
N SER A 352 -8.07 12.13 10.83
CA SER A 352 -8.82 12.67 11.97
C SER A 352 -10.30 12.35 11.83
N ILE A 353 -11.03 12.32 12.95
CA ILE A 353 -12.47 12.06 12.99
C ILE A 353 -13.17 13.30 13.52
N VAL A 354 -14.17 13.78 12.78
CA VAL A 354 -14.94 14.96 13.16
C VAL A 354 -16.43 14.64 13.20
N ALA A 355 -17.13 15.20 14.19
CA ALA A 355 -18.59 15.24 14.24
C ALA A 355 -19.05 16.64 13.82
N LEU A 356 -19.97 16.70 12.86
CA LEU A 356 -20.41 17.92 12.20
C LEU A 356 -21.93 18.07 12.33
N GLU A 357 -22.40 19.29 12.57
CA GLU A 357 -23.79 19.71 12.45
C GLU A 357 -24.01 20.51 11.15
N PRO A 358 -25.25 20.61 10.63
CA PRO A 358 -25.58 21.51 9.53
C PRO A 358 -25.05 22.94 9.75
N GLY A 359 -24.24 23.42 8.82
CA GLY A 359 -23.53 24.70 8.87
C GLY A 359 -22.02 24.57 9.12
N ASP A 360 -21.56 23.44 9.64
CA ASP A 360 -20.15 23.23 9.95
C ASP A 360 -19.32 22.96 8.70
N ARG A 361 -18.04 23.35 8.76
CA ARG A 361 -17.02 23.07 7.75
C ARG A 361 -16.29 21.77 8.10
N PHE A 362 -15.92 20.99 7.09
CA PHE A 362 -15.07 19.81 7.26
C PHE A 362 -13.64 20.25 7.57
N VAL A 363 -13.34 20.47 8.86
CA VAL A 363 -12.02 20.86 9.37
C VAL A 363 -11.71 20.04 10.61
N ALA A 364 -10.48 19.57 10.73
CA ALA A 364 -9.98 18.91 11.92
C ALA A 364 -8.47 19.12 12.08
N GLU A 365 -7.93 18.71 13.23
CA GLU A 365 -6.50 18.53 13.44
C GLU A 365 -6.21 17.03 13.48
N ILE A 366 -5.18 16.61 12.77
CA ILE A 366 -4.68 15.24 12.78
C ILE A 366 -3.52 15.17 13.77
N GLU A 367 -3.59 14.25 14.72
CA GLU A 367 -2.47 13.92 15.58
C GLU A 367 -1.41 13.16 14.76
N LEU A 368 -0.16 13.60 14.84
CA LEU A 368 0.98 12.98 14.18
C LEU A 368 1.83 12.22 15.19
N PRO A 369 2.46 11.10 14.80
CA PRO A 369 3.44 10.43 15.64
C PRO A 369 4.55 11.38 16.09
N GLU A 370 5.04 11.19 17.31
CA GLU A 370 6.17 11.95 17.81
C GLU A 370 7.46 11.60 17.07
N GLY A 371 8.39 12.57 17.05
CA GLY A 371 9.73 12.37 16.50
C GLY A 371 9.82 12.44 14.97
N LEU A 372 8.71 12.64 14.25
CA LEU A 372 8.78 12.94 12.82
C LEU A 372 9.69 14.16 12.60
N GLN A 373 10.61 14.09 11.66
CA GLN A 373 11.63 15.13 11.49
C GLN A 373 12.00 15.34 10.02
N THR A 374 12.48 16.54 9.73
CA THR A 374 13.20 16.83 8.49
C THR A 374 14.67 16.46 8.65
N TRP A 375 15.31 16.10 7.54
CA TRP A 375 16.70 15.66 7.52
C TRP A 375 17.56 16.66 6.77
N ASP A 376 18.69 17.02 7.36
CA ASP A 376 19.73 17.77 6.68
C ASP A 376 20.69 16.77 6.03
N VAL A 377 20.62 16.69 4.70
CA VAL A 377 21.37 15.74 3.87
C VAL A 377 22.88 15.96 3.92
N GLU A 378 23.36 17.11 4.40
CA GLU A 378 24.80 17.41 4.54
C GLU A 378 25.39 16.82 5.84
N ARG A 379 24.54 16.31 6.73
CA ARG A 379 24.92 15.82 8.05
C ARG A 379 24.58 14.34 8.20
N GLU A 380 25.35 13.66 9.05
CA GLU A 380 25.11 12.24 9.29
C GLU A 380 23.75 12.01 9.97
N ALA A 381 22.89 11.22 9.32
CA ALA A 381 21.53 10.97 9.80
C ALA A 381 21.50 10.34 11.21
N SER A 382 22.42 9.43 11.53
CA SER A 382 22.52 8.83 12.87
C SER A 382 22.73 9.87 13.98
N ALA A 383 23.43 10.97 13.67
CA ALA A 383 23.75 12.06 14.58
C ALA A 383 22.65 13.12 14.70
N GLN A 384 21.57 13.00 13.92
CA GLN A 384 20.39 13.88 13.97
C GLN A 384 19.12 13.13 14.37
N ALA A 385 19.19 11.82 14.53
CA ALA A 385 18.01 11.03 14.78
C ALA A 385 17.41 11.35 16.15
N TRP A 386 16.12 11.67 16.16
CA TRP A 386 15.34 11.73 17.37
C TRP A 386 15.37 10.39 18.10
N LYS A 387 15.53 10.48 19.43
CA LYS A 387 15.50 9.33 20.32
C LYS A 387 14.24 9.44 21.18
N PRO A 388 13.35 8.42 21.20
CA PRO A 388 12.24 8.43 22.14
C PRO A 388 12.77 8.49 23.57
N ALA A 389 12.02 9.15 24.45
CA ALA A 389 12.27 9.05 25.89
C ALA A 389 12.24 7.56 26.28
N THR A 390 13.25 7.11 27.02
CA THR A 390 13.29 5.72 27.49
C THR A 390 12.68 5.66 28.87
N GLU A 391 11.78 4.72 29.11
CA GLU A 391 11.24 4.48 30.44
C GLU A 391 12.35 3.91 31.34
N ASN A 392 12.63 4.56 32.47
CA ASN A 392 13.50 4.03 33.51
C ASN A 392 12.86 2.79 34.15
N ALA A 393 13.67 1.99 34.84
CA ALA A 393 13.18 0.78 35.53
C ALA A 393 12.11 1.04 36.61
N ASP A 394 11.93 2.28 37.04
CA ASP A 394 10.92 2.71 38.02
C ASP A 394 9.64 3.27 37.36
N GLY A 395 9.52 3.20 36.03
CA GLY A 395 8.38 3.73 35.28
C GLY A 395 8.43 5.25 35.05
N THR A 396 9.53 5.92 35.41
CA THR A 396 9.71 7.35 35.10
C THR A 396 10.31 7.52 33.71
N GLU A 397 9.85 8.49 32.93
CA GLU A 397 10.46 8.81 31.65
C GLU A 397 11.85 9.41 31.87
N ALA A 398 12.89 8.76 31.36
CA ALA A 398 14.21 9.36 31.27
C ALA A 398 14.19 10.36 30.11
N GLU A 399 14.49 11.63 30.39
CA GLU A 399 14.77 12.61 29.34
C GLU A 399 15.95 12.10 28.51
N ALA A 400 15.66 11.66 27.28
CA ALA A 400 16.70 11.34 26.32
C ALA A 400 17.47 12.62 26.01
N GLU A 401 18.80 12.60 26.15
CA GLU A 401 19.64 13.72 25.73
C GLU A 401 19.52 13.89 24.21
N GLN A 402 18.66 14.82 23.80
CA GLN A 402 18.44 15.15 22.40
C GLN A 402 19.62 15.95 21.86
N VAL A 403 19.87 15.82 20.56
CA VAL A 403 20.92 16.56 19.87
C VAL A 403 20.55 18.04 19.86
N ALA A 404 21.51 18.92 20.19
CA ALA A 404 21.29 20.36 20.15
C ALA A 404 20.81 20.82 18.75
N GLY A 405 19.68 21.52 18.69
CA GLY A 405 19.06 22.01 17.45
C GLY A 405 18.06 21.07 16.79
N LEU A 406 17.81 19.88 17.36
CA LEU A 406 16.82 18.92 16.86
C LEU A 406 15.39 19.47 16.89
N ASP A 407 15.09 20.37 17.83
CA ASP A 407 13.80 21.06 17.97
C ASP A 407 13.37 21.79 16.69
N LYS A 408 14.33 22.23 15.86
CA LYS A 408 14.05 22.89 14.58
C LYS A 408 13.80 21.91 13.44
N GLN A 409 14.21 20.66 13.61
CA GLN A 409 14.05 19.60 12.63
C GLN A 409 12.78 18.80 12.88
N LEU A 410 12.30 18.74 14.13
CA LEU A 410 11.05 18.09 14.49
C LEU A 410 9.87 18.74 13.75
N LEU A 411 9.06 17.90 13.13
CA LEU A 411 7.80 18.24 12.53
C LEU A 411 6.74 18.44 13.64
N PRO A 412 5.67 19.20 13.37
CA PRO A 412 4.62 19.40 14.35
C PRO A 412 3.94 18.07 14.73
N THR A 413 3.43 17.98 15.96
CA THR A 413 2.64 16.83 16.43
C THR A 413 1.18 16.92 16.02
N THR A 414 0.75 18.03 15.43
CA THR A 414 -0.59 18.19 14.85
C THR A 414 -0.51 18.76 13.43
N LEU A 415 -1.42 18.30 12.57
CA LEU A 415 -1.52 18.72 11.18
C LEU A 415 -2.95 19.15 10.86
N PRO A 416 -3.19 20.41 10.44
CA PRO A 416 -4.53 20.82 10.02
C PRO A 416 -4.93 20.13 8.71
N VAL A 417 -6.18 19.68 8.65
CA VAL A 417 -6.81 19.08 7.47
C VAL A 417 -8.17 19.74 7.20
N SER A 418 -8.49 19.99 5.93
CA SER A 418 -9.72 20.71 5.57
C SER A 418 -10.17 20.43 4.13
N ALA A 419 -11.24 19.66 3.96
CA ALA A 419 -11.76 19.28 2.64
C ALA A 419 -12.56 20.36 1.86
N GLU A 420 -12.38 21.64 2.19
CA GLU A 420 -13.11 22.81 1.63
C GLU A 420 -14.61 22.57 1.39
N ALA A 421 -15.26 21.86 2.31
CA ALA A 421 -16.66 21.45 2.19
C ALA A 421 -17.47 21.87 3.41
N TRP A 422 -18.78 22.05 3.23
CA TRP A 422 -19.74 22.38 4.29
C TRP A 422 -20.89 21.38 4.34
N LEU A 423 -21.24 20.95 5.55
CA LEU A 423 -22.44 20.15 5.76
C LEU A 423 -23.65 21.08 5.70
N LEU A 424 -24.61 20.81 4.82
CA LEU A 424 -25.82 21.63 4.67
C LEU A 424 -27.01 21.04 5.43
N ASP A 425 -27.22 19.73 5.33
CA ASP A 425 -28.35 19.03 5.96
C ASP A 425 -28.14 17.51 5.96
N VAL A 426 -28.93 16.78 6.75
CA VAL A 426 -28.99 15.31 6.76
C VAL A 426 -30.44 14.85 6.68
N VAL A 427 -30.76 14.07 5.65
CA VAL A 427 -32.12 13.60 5.40
C VAL A 427 -32.19 12.07 5.30
N PRO A 428 -33.35 11.45 5.59
CA PRO A 428 -33.62 10.07 5.20
C PRO A 428 -33.51 9.90 3.68
N SER A 429 -32.76 8.88 3.24
CA SER A 429 -32.67 8.53 1.83
C SER A 429 -34.04 8.04 1.33
N PRO A 430 -34.52 8.51 0.16
CA PRO A 430 -35.78 8.05 -0.42
C PRO A 430 -35.70 6.58 -0.88
N VAL A 431 -34.48 6.05 -1.06
CA VAL A 431 -34.26 4.66 -1.48
C VAL A 431 -34.20 3.78 -0.24
N ALA A 432 -35.37 3.42 0.28
CA ALA A 432 -35.46 2.43 1.35
C ALA A 432 -34.97 1.07 0.81
N GLY A 433 -33.82 0.60 1.31
CA GLY A 433 -33.37 -0.76 1.05
C GLY A 433 -34.35 -1.75 1.67
N ALA A 434 -34.89 -2.67 0.87
CA ALA A 434 -35.68 -3.78 1.39
C ALA A 434 -34.76 -4.69 2.21
N GLY A 435 -34.77 -4.54 3.53
CA GLY A 435 -33.99 -5.38 4.43
C GLY A 435 -34.49 -6.83 4.44
N ILE A 436 -33.57 -7.76 4.67
CA ILE A 436 -33.89 -9.18 4.85
C ILE A 436 -34.74 -9.32 6.12
N GLY A 437 -35.97 -9.79 5.99
CA GLY A 437 -36.92 -9.94 7.10
C GLY A 437 -37.96 -8.82 7.25
N GLY A 438 -38.08 -7.92 6.28
CA GLY A 438 -39.15 -6.90 6.25
C GLY A 438 -38.89 -5.67 7.11
N ASN A 439 -37.76 -5.60 7.81
CA ASN A 439 -37.31 -4.38 8.46
C ASN A 439 -36.70 -3.45 7.41
N ALA A 440 -37.34 -2.30 7.18
CA ALA A 440 -36.79 -1.26 6.34
C ALA A 440 -35.55 -0.66 7.05
N THR A 441 -34.38 -0.81 6.46
CA THR A 441 -33.18 -0.10 6.91
C THR A 441 -33.26 1.31 6.36
N VAL A 442 -33.53 2.30 7.21
CA VAL A 442 -33.49 3.70 6.81
C VAL A 442 -32.02 4.10 6.65
N SER A 443 -31.59 4.35 5.41
CA SER A 443 -30.32 5.00 5.12
C SER A 443 -30.48 6.51 5.20
N TYR A 444 -29.41 7.22 5.54
CA TYR A 444 -29.37 8.67 5.59
C TYR A 444 -28.40 9.21 4.56
N GLU A 445 -28.74 10.36 3.99
CA GLU A 445 -27.96 11.12 3.02
C GLU A 445 -27.63 12.48 3.62
N ALA A 446 -26.38 12.89 3.48
CA ALA A 446 -25.90 14.21 3.85
C ALA A 446 -25.76 15.05 2.58
N PHE A 447 -26.29 16.27 2.60
CA PHE A 447 -26.06 17.26 1.56
C PHE A 447 -24.81 18.04 1.90
N VAL A 448 -23.82 17.98 1.03
CA VAL A 448 -22.52 18.64 1.22
C VAL A 448 -22.31 19.64 0.10
N ARG A 449 -21.88 20.85 0.45
CA ARG A 449 -21.45 21.86 -0.51
C ARG A 449 -19.94 21.79 -0.70
N GLY A 450 -19.49 21.53 -1.91
CA GLY A 450 -18.07 21.52 -2.27
C GLY A 450 -17.47 22.91 -2.49
N PRO A 451 -16.15 22.99 -2.75
CA PRO A 451 -15.43 24.25 -2.99
C PRO A 451 -15.88 24.97 -4.28
N ASP A 452 -16.35 24.20 -5.26
CA ASP A 452 -16.97 24.70 -6.49
C ASP A 452 -18.37 25.29 -6.28
N GLY A 453 -18.90 25.19 -5.05
CA GLY A 453 -20.23 25.62 -4.67
C GLY A 453 -21.34 24.66 -5.08
N LEU A 454 -21.03 23.53 -5.73
CA LEU A 454 -22.01 22.50 -6.06
C LEU A 454 -22.44 21.76 -4.79
N ILE A 455 -23.71 21.36 -4.77
CA ILE A 455 -24.28 20.55 -3.69
C ILE A 455 -24.34 19.11 -4.16
N VAL A 456 -23.71 18.22 -3.41
CA VAL A 456 -23.71 16.78 -3.65
C VAL A 456 -24.40 16.06 -2.51
N SER A 457 -25.15 14.99 -2.82
CA SER A 457 -25.64 14.06 -1.80
C SER A 457 -24.61 12.96 -1.61
N ARG A 458 -24.21 12.70 -0.37
CA ARG A 458 -23.33 11.59 0.01
C ARG A 458 -23.98 10.76 1.10
N SER A 459 -23.76 9.45 1.11
CA SER A 459 -24.18 8.58 2.21
C SER A 459 -23.00 7.80 2.77
N PRO A 460 -22.97 7.51 4.08
CA PRO A 460 -21.93 6.68 4.67
C PRO A 460 -21.79 5.30 3.98
N SER A 461 -22.90 4.76 3.50
CA SER A 461 -22.92 3.47 2.81
C SER A 461 -22.31 3.48 1.40
N GLN A 462 -22.31 4.63 0.72
CA GLN A 462 -21.64 4.82 -0.56
C GLN A 462 -20.15 5.04 -0.33
N ASP A 463 -19.81 5.94 0.59
CA ASP A 463 -18.42 6.22 0.94
C ASP A 463 -17.68 4.97 1.45
N ALA A 464 -18.35 4.13 2.25
CA ALA A 464 -17.80 2.86 2.71
C ALA A 464 -17.50 1.85 1.58
N LYS A 465 -18.07 2.04 0.39
CA LYS A 465 -17.86 1.18 -0.79
C LYS A 465 -16.82 1.75 -1.76
N GLU A 466 -16.36 2.98 -1.56
CA GLU A 466 -15.33 3.58 -2.39
C GLU A 466 -14.03 2.80 -2.25
N PRO A 467 -13.48 2.19 -3.33
CA PRO A 467 -12.24 1.42 -3.25
C PRO A 467 -11.07 2.25 -2.71
N LEU A 468 -11.07 3.56 -3.02
CA LEU A 468 -10.06 4.50 -2.55
C LEU A 468 -10.02 4.61 -1.02
N LEU A 469 -11.17 4.55 -0.33
CA LEU A 469 -11.21 4.61 1.14
C LEU A 469 -10.43 3.44 1.76
N ALA A 470 -10.53 2.25 1.18
CA ALA A 470 -9.81 1.09 1.71
C ALA A 470 -8.28 1.25 1.58
N VAL A 471 -7.80 1.80 0.46
CA VAL A 471 -6.37 2.10 0.24
C VAL A 471 -5.88 3.16 1.23
N ILE A 472 -6.61 4.29 1.32
CA ILE A 472 -6.29 5.40 2.23
C ILE A 472 -6.29 4.95 3.69
N LYS A 473 -7.30 4.17 4.10
CA LYS A 473 -7.42 3.68 5.47
C LYS A 473 -6.31 2.72 5.83
N SER A 474 -5.94 1.79 4.93
CA SER A 474 -4.80 0.89 5.14
C SER A 474 -3.49 1.67 5.33
N SER A 475 -3.24 2.65 4.47
CA SER A 475 -2.06 3.53 4.59
C SER A 475 -2.06 4.31 5.92
N SER A 476 -3.22 4.79 6.37
CA SER A 476 -3.36 5.49 7.64
C SER A 476 -3.07 4.61 8.84
N GLU A 477 -3.59 3.38 8.87
CA GLU A 477 -3.31 2.44 9.95
C GLU A 477 -1.82 2.06 10.03
N ILE A 478 -1.10 2.06 8.90
CA ILE A 478 0.35 1.87 8.87
C ILE A 478 1.06 3.12 9.39
N GLY A 479 0.61 4.31 8.99
CA GLY A 479 1.17 5.59 9.38
C GLY A 479 1.03 5.90 10.88
N ASP A 480 -0.09 5.53 11.52
CA ASP A 480 -0.39 5.89 12.92
C ASP A 480 0.66 5.34 13.91
N ASP A 481 1.23 4.16 13.65
CA ASP A 481 2.27 3.54 14.49
C ASP A 481 3.69 3.76 13.94
N GLN A 482 3.87 4.68 12.99
CA GLN A 482 5.14 4.87 12.31
C GLN A 482 6.17 5.49 13.26
N LEU A 483 7.30 4.80 13.41
CA LEU A 483 8.52 5.40 13.98
C LEU A 483 9.33 6.07 12.88
N PRO A 484 9.91 7.25 13.11
CA PRO A 484 10.77 7.93 12.14
C PRO A 484 11.92 7.03 11.69
N ARG A 485 11.99 6.74 10.39
CA ARG A 485 13.15 6.08 9.79
C ARG A 485 14.32 7.05 9.71
N ILE A 486 15.51 6.52 10.02
CA ILE A 486 16.77 7.21 9.79
C ILE A 486 17.16 6.94 8.33
N PRO A 487 17.42 7.97 7.50
CA PRO A 487 17.91 7.80 6.14
C PRO A 487 19.07 6.79 6.07
N GLY A 488 18.98 5.84 5.14
CA GLY A 488 19.98 4.78 4.95
C GLY A 488 19.88 3.59 5.90
N GLN A 489 18.96 3.59 6.87
CA GLN A 489 18.62 2.40 7.65
C GLN A 489 17.45 1.64 7.01
N ALA A 490 17.50 0.31 7.10
CA ALA A 490 16.35 -0.52 6.79
C ALA A 490 15.16 -0.13 7.70
N ALA A 491 13.94 -0.36 7.21
CA ALA A 491 12.73 -0.15 7.99
C ALA A 491 12.88 -0.81 9.37
N ARG A 492 12.65 -0.04 10.44
CA ARG A 492 12.61 -0.63 11.78
C ARG A 492 11.42 -1.59 11.81
N GLN A 493 11.70 -2.88 12.02
CA GLN A 493 10.64 -3.85 12.26
C GLN A 493 9.82 -3.36 13.45
N ARG A 494 8.48 -3.35 13.32
CA ARG A 494 7.58 -3.14 14.45
C ARG A 494 8.05 -4.09 15.55
N PHE A 495 8.49 -3.53 16.67
CA PHE A 495 8.63 -4.34 17.88
C PHE A 495 7.20 -4.72 18.26
N GLN A 496 6.74 -5.91 17.83
CA GLN A 496 5.57 -6.51 18.45
C GLN A 496 5.98 -6.74 19.89
N GLY A 497 5.65 -5.80 20.77
CA GLY A 497 5.61 -6.11 22.19
C GLY A 497 4.80 -7.39 22.30
N GLU A 498 5.39 -8.44 22.85
CA GLU A 498 4.66 -9.68 23.11
C GLU A 498 3.33 -9.28 23.75
N PRO A 499 2.18 -9.72 23.23
CA PRO A 499 0.89 -9.30 23.74
C PRO A 499 0.90 -9.55 25.24
N GLY A 500 0.95 -8.44 26.00
CA GLY A 500 1.14 -8.48 27.44
C GLY A 500 0.11 -9.45 28.02
N ARG A 501 0.59 -10.38 28.84
CA ARG A 501 -0.19 -11.49 29.40
C ARG A 501 -1.39 -11.03 30.26
N ASP A 502 -1.57 -9.73 30.43
CA ASP A 502 -2.49 -9.06 31.36
C ASP A 502 -3.74 -8.45 30.69
N GLY A 503 -4.02 -8.75 29.41
CA GLY A 503 -5.24 -8.32 28.71
C GLY A 503 -6.57 -8.93 29.22
N ARG A 504 -6.57 -9.60 30.37
CA ARG A 504 -7.79 -10.06 31.07
C ARG A 504 -7.82 -9.35 32.41
N ASP A 505 -8.54 -8.22 32.51
CA ASP A 505 -9.25 -7.78 33.74
C ASP A 505 -9.94 -6.39 33.68
N PHE A 506 -9.88 -5.64 32.57
CA PHE A 506 -10.37 -4.24 32.56
C PHE A 506 -11.82 -3.96 32.08
N ILE A 507 -12.64 -4.98 31.78
CA ILE A 507 -14.06 -4.76 31.42
C ILE A 507 -14.96 -5.63 32.29
N ASP A 508 -15.09 -5.33 33.60
CA ASP A 508 -16.27 -5.72 34.40
C ASP A 508 -16.30 -5.12 35.84
N ARG A 509 -15.93 -3.85 36.01
CA ARG A 509 -16.18 -3.13 37.28
C ARG A 509 -16.90 -1.81 37.01
N ASP A 510 -18.20 -1.90 36.72
CA ASP A 510 -19.19 -0.85 37.03
C ASP A 510 -20.64 -1.38 36.84
N ARG A 511 -20.93 -2.52 37.49
CA ARG A 511 -22.31 -2.90 37.84
C ARG A 511 -22.39 -3.17 39.33
N ASP A 512 -22.32 -2.09 40.09
CA ASP A 512 -22.76 -2.08 41.48
C ASP A 512 -24.30 -2.12 41.49
N SER A 513 -24.85 -3.34 41.42
CA SER A 513 -26.26 -3.60 41.63
C SER A 513 -26.57 -3.41 43.12
N GLY A 514 -27.04 -2.21 43.46
CA GLY A 514 -27.57 -1.85 44.77
C GLY A 514 -28.61 -2.85 45.25
N HIS A 515 -28.19 -3.70 46.17
CA HIS A 515 -28.97 -4.69 46.90
C HIS A 515 -29.81 -3.95 47.95
N ASN A 516 -31.05 -3.53 47.61
CA ASN A 516 -31.96 -2.95 48.59
C ASN A 516 -32.93 -4.01 49.13
N GLY A 517 -32.51 -4.67 50.21
CA GLY A 517 -33.37 -5.48 51.06
C GLY A 517 -34.09 -4.59 52.08
N GLY A 518 -35.41 -4.48 51.97
CA GLY A 518 -36.26 -3.74 52.91
C GLY A 518 -37.58 -4.46 53.16
N HIS A 519 -37.61 -5.28 54.21
CA HIS A 519 -38.80 -5.86 54.80
C HIS A 519 -39.72 -4.80 55.43
N GLY A 520 -41.04 -4.98 55.25
CA GLY A 520 -42.02 -4.92 56.34
C GLY A 520 -42.60 -3.55 56.72
N GLY A 521 -43.93 -3.41 56.57
CA GLY A 521 -44.70 -2.36 57.23
C GLY A 521 -46.12 -2.22 56.68
N GLY A 522 -47.07 -2.91 57.31
CA GLY A 522 -48.50 -2.82 57.00
C GLY A 522 -49.21 -1.58 57.57
N GLY A 523 -50.42 -1.35 57.06
CA GLY A 523 -51.37 -0.30 57.45
C GLY A 523 -51.83 0.45 56.19
N GLY A 524 -53.08 0.43 55.72
CA GLY A 524 -54.36 0.28 56.40
C GLY A 524 -54.98 1.67 56.62
N GLY A 525 -55.86 2.13 55.72
CA GLY A 525 -56.80 3.23 56.02
C GLY A 525 -57.27 4.11 54.85
N GLY A 526 -58.60 4.16 54.64
CA GLY A 526 -59.42 5.31 54.16
C GLY A 526 -59.31 5.69 52.67
N ILE A 527 -60.32 5.61 51.80
CA ILE A 527 -61.65 6.27 51.74
C ILE A 527 -61.59 7.81 51.70
N GLY A 528 -62.15 8.38 50.62
CA GLY A 528 -62.53 9.78 50.39
C GLY A 528 -61.74 10.36 49.20
N GLY A 529 -62.30 10.76 48.06
CA GLY A 529 -63.58 11.43 47.81
C GLY A 529 -63.28 12.87 47.37
N GLY A 530 -63.53 13.21 46.11
CA GLY A 530 -63.31 14.55 45.54
C GLY A 530 -62.88 14.50 44.08
#